data_AF-A0A7S0ZM75-F1
#
_entry.id   AF-A0A7S0ZM75-F1
#
_cell.length_a   1.000
_cell.length_b   1.000
_cell.length_c   1.000
_cell.angle_alpha   90.00
_cell.angle_beta   90.00
_cell.angle_gamma   90.00
#
_symmetry.space_group_name_H-M   'P 1'
#
loop_
_entity.id
_entity.type
_entity.pdbx_description
1 polymer ?
#
loop_
_entity_poly.entity_id
_entity_poly.type
_entity_poly.pdbx_seq_one_letter_code
_entity_poly.pdbx_strand_id
1 'polypeptide(L)'
;QYWTSLHWSMSQASVPGLLAVNSWERVACVWLRIVDKVFNCTIISALSATMVGVTILASRQGAELRKVSLFLRERGVSSSIAVLVRNEVIKRAARTEFLLEEDVPV
;
A
#
# COMPACT_ATOMS: atom_id res chain seq x y z
N GLN A 1 9.29 -17.02 -30.40
CA GLN A 1 10.56 -16.27 -30.38
C GLN A 1 10.46 -14.91 -29.64
N TYR A 2 9.35 -14.19 -29.69
CA TYR A 2 9.17 -12.91 -28.97
C TYR A 2 9.11 -13.04 -27.44
N TRP A 3 8.38 -14.04 -26.92
CA TRP A 3 8.26 -14.27 -25.47
C TRP A 3 9.60 -14.63 -24.82
N THR A 4 10.40 -15.43 -25.54
CA THR A 4 11.75 -15.82 -25.12
C THR A 4 12.68 -14.63 -25.09
N SER A 5 12.67 -13.75 -26.11
CA SER A 5 13.53 -12.55 -26.12
C SER A 5 13.13 -11.55 -25.03
N LEU A 6 11.82 -11.44 -24.74
CA LEU A 6 11.31 -10.61 -23.66
C LEU A 6 11.75 -11.15 -22.28
N HIS A 7 11.60 -12.46 -22.04
CA HIS A 7 12.07 -13.10 -20.82
C HIS A 7 13.58 -12.92 -20.61
N TRP A 8 14.39 -13.09 -21.66
CA TRP A 8 15.83 -12.85 -21.59
C TRP A 8 16.18 -11.38 -21.33
N SER A 9 15.41 -10.44 -21.86
CA SER A 9 15.61 -9.01 -21.61
C SER A 9 15.26 -8.62 -20.17
N MET A 10 14.21 -9.22 -19.62
CA MET A 10 13.74 -8.99 -18.25
C MET A 10 14.63 -9.69 -17.21
N SER A 11 15.08 -10.91 -17.50
CA SER A 11 16.07 -11.64 -16.66
C SER A 11 17.41 -10.91 -16.65
N GLN A 12 17.82 -10.38 -17.79
CA GLN A 12 18.96 -9.47 -17.85
C GLN A 12 18.71 -8.31 -16.90
N ALA A 13 17.64 -7.53 -17.05
CA ALA A 13 17.35 -6.35 -16.24
C ALA A 13 17.61 -6.55 -14.73
N SER A 14 17.21 -7.70 -14.19
CA SER A 14 17.31 -8.04 -12.76
C SER A 14 18.63 -8.70 -12.30
N VAL A 15 19.42 -9.32 -13.18
CA VAL A 15 20.60 -10.14 -12.82
C VAL A 15 21.81 -9.82 -13.74
N PRO A 16 23.06 -9.80 -13.26
CA PRO A 16 24.25 -9.62 -14.12
C PRO A 16 24.52 -10.91 -14.92
N GLY A 17 23.67 -11.21 -15.91
CA GLY A 17 23.62 -12.52 -16.55
C GLY A 17 24.19 -12.62 -17.96
N LEU A 18 24.50 -11.51 -18.64
CA LEU A 18 25.09 -11.55 -19.99
C LEU A 18 26.33 -10.65 -20.09
N LEU A 19 27.46 -11.30 -20.38
CA LEU A 19 28.70 -10.66 -20.78
C LEU A 19 28.53 -10.21 -22.23
N ALA A 20 28.31 -8.91 -22.44
CA ALA A 20 28.24 -8.33 -23.77
C ALA A 20 29.57 -8.58 -24.51
N VAL A 21 29.49 -9.14 -25.71
CA VAL A 21 30.65 -9.52 -26.53
C VAL A 21 31.06 -8.34 -27.43
N ASN A 22 30.09 -7.49 -27.83
CA ASN A 22 30.33 -6.30 -28.64
C ASN A 22 30.08 -4.98 -27.86
N SER A 23 30.80 -3.92 -28.21
CA SER A 23 30.67 -2.58 -27.61
C SER A 23 29.24 -2.02 -27.71
N TRP A 24 28.51 -2.35 -28.77
CA TRP A 24 27.11 -1.93 -28.94
C TRP A 24 26.17 -2.61 -27.94
N GLU A 25 26.38 -3.91 -27.68
CA GLU A 25 25.59 -4.66 -26.70
C GLU A 25 25.82 -4.13 -25.29
N ARG A 26 27.04 -3.68 -24.97
CA ARG A 26 27.36 -3.04 -23.68
C ARG A 26 26.52 -1.78 -23.46
N VAL A 27 26.38 -0.94 -24.48
CA VAL A 27 25.58 0.28 -24.41
C VAL A 27 24.09 -0.06 -24.20
N ALA A 28 23.56 -1.04 -24.93
CA ALA A 28 22.19 -1.49 -24.76
C ALA A 28 21.94 -2.07 -23.35
N CYS A 29 22.87 -2.87 -22.81
CA CYS A 29 22.78 -3.39 -21.45
C CYS A 29 22.75 -2.28 -20.39
N VAL A 30 23.59 -1.25 -20.54
CA VAL A 30 23.60 -0.09 -19.63
C VAL A 30 22.26 0.65 -19.65
N TRP A 31 21.71 0.90 -20.83
CA TRP A 31 20.38 1.53 -20.96
C TRP A 31 19.28 0.70 -20.31
N LEU A 32 19.25 -0.61 -20.56
CA LEU A 32 18.30 -1.54 -19.93
C LEU A 32 18.42 -1.53 -18.41
N ARG A 33 19.63 -1.46 -17.84
CA ARG A 33 19.84 -1.32 -16.39
C ARG A 33 19.27 -0.02 -15.84
N ILE A 34 19.46 1.09 -16.54
CA ILE A 34 18.96 2.40 -16.10
C ILE A 34 17.43 2.37 -16.08
N VAL A 35 16.80 1.88 -17.16
CA VAL A 35 15.34 1.76 -17.25
C VAL A 35 14.79 0.84 -16.16
N ASP A 36 15.42 -0.30 -15.93
CA ASP A 36 15.04 -1.23 -14.86
C ASP A 36 15.10 -0.57 -13.47
N LYS A 37 16.18 0.16 -13.17
CA LYS A 37 16.31 0.85 -11.89
C LYS A 37 15.25 1.93 -11.71
N VAL A 38 14.98 2.72 -12.74
CA VAL A 38 13.91 3.74 -12.68
C VAL A 38 12.56 3.07 -12.42
N PHE A 39 12.24 2.00 -13.15
CA PHE A 39 10.99 1.26 -12.99
C PHE A 39 10.85 0.62 -11.60
N ASN A 40 11.91 -0.02 -11.10
CA ASN A 40 11.90 -0.61 -9.77
C ASN A 40 11.77 0.47 -8.68
N CYS A 41 12.46 1.61 -8.80
CA CYS A 41 12.34 2.71 -7.85
C CYS A 41 10.93 3.32 -7.83
N THR A 42 10.29 3.49 -8.99
CA THR A 42 8.93 4.05 -9.06
C THR A 42 7.89 3.07 -8.53
N ILE A 43 7.98 1.78 -8.87
CA ILE A 43 7.08 0.76 -8.34
C ILE A 43 7.19 0.64 -6.82
N ILE A 44 8.42 0.54 -6.30
CA ILE A 44 8.63 0.42 -4.85
C ILE A 44 8.11 1.66 -4.14
N SER A 45 8.28 2.85 -4.72
CA SER A 45 7.76 4.10 -4.14
C SER A 45 6.22 4.14 -4.15
N ALA A 46 5.59 3.73 -5.25
CA ALA A 46 4.13 3.66 -5.35
C ALA A 46 3.54 2.63 -4.38
N LEU A 47 4.15 1.45 -4.29
CA LEU A 47 3.78 0.39 -3.34
C LEU A 47 4.00 0.83 -1.89
N SER A 48 5.06 1.59 -1.61
CA SER A 48 5.30 2.15 -0.29
C SER A 48 4.25 3.20 0.07
N ALA A 49 3.89 4.08 -0.86
CA ALA A 49 2.84 5.08 -0.65
C ALA A 49 1.48 4.43 -0.38
N THR A 50 1.11 3.39 -1.15
CA THR A 50 -0.13 2.65 -0.90
C THR A 50 -0.10 1.90 0.43
N MET A 51 1.03 1.27 0.78
CA MET A 51 1.20 0.61 2.08
C MET A 51 1.08 1.61 3.23
N VAL A 52 1.73 2.77 3.16
CA VAL A 52 1.61 3.84 4.15
C VAL A 52 0.17 4.31 4.26
N GLY A 53 -0.53 4.50 3.13
CA GLY A 53 -1.96 4.82 3.11
C GLY A 53 -2.82 3.80 3.87
N VAL A 54 -2.61 2.50 3.60
CA VAL A 54 -3.28 1.40 4.31
C VAL A 54 -2.94 1.40 5.80
N THR A 55 -1.67 1.64 6.14
CA THR A 55 -1.20 1.66 7.53
C THR A 55 -1.80 2.83 8.31
N ILE A 56 -1.91 4.01 7.67
CA ILE A 56 -2.55 5.19 8.24
C ILE A 56 -4.04 4.93 8.47
N LEU A 57 -4.73 4.30 7.51
CA LEU A 57 -6.15 3.96 7.66
C LEU A 57 -6.38 3.01 8.84
N ALA A 58 -5.59 1.94 8.92
CA ALA A 58 -5.63 0.99 10.04
C ALA A 58 -5.29 1.67 11.39
N SER A 59 -4.30 2.58 11.39
CA SER A 59 -3.91 3.34 12.59
C SER A 59 -5.01 4.28 13.07
N ARG A 60 -5.69 5.00 12.16
CA ARG A 60 -6.81 5.89 12.48
C ARG A 60 -7.96 5.14 13.15
N GLN A 61 -8.34 3.98 12.61
CA GLN A 61 -9.37 3.13 13.22
C GLN A 61 -8.98 2.70 14.65
N GLY A 62 -7.72 2.30 14.87
CA GLY A 62 -7.21 1.96 16.20
C GLY A 62 -7.19 3.14 17.16
N ALA A 63 -6.80 4.32 16.69
CA ALA A 63 -6.72 5.54 17.50
C ALA A 63 -8.10 6.03 17.96
N GLU A 64 -9.10 6.02 17.09
CA GLU A 64 -10.47 6.41 17.43
C GLU A 64 -11.11 5.43 18.44
N LEU A 65 -10.92 4.12 18.25
CA LEU A 65 -11.38 3.12 19.22
C LEU A 65 -10.71 3.28 20.59
N ARG A 66 -9.43 3.69 20.61
CA ARG A 66 -8.71 3.96 21.86
C ARG A 66 -9.27 5.19 22.58
N LYS A 67 -9.61 6.27 21.86
CA LYS A 67 -10.27 7.45 22.45
C LYS A 67 -11.62 7.08 23.07
N VAL A 68 -12.46 6.32 22.36
CA VAL A 68 -13.75 5.84 22.87
C VAL A 68 -13.58 4.99 24.13
N SER A 69 -12.61 4.08 24.12
CA SER A 69 -12.31 3.24 25.28
C SER A 69 -11.81 4.04 26.48
N LEU A 70 -11.01 5.10 26.27
CA LEU A 70 -10.55 5.98 27.34
C LEU A 70 -11.69 6.81 27.93
N PHE A 71 -12.54 7.40 27.08
CA PHE A 71 -13.70 8.19 27.50
C PHE A 71 -14.68 7.37 28.35
N LEU A 72 -14.97 6.13 27.93
CA LEU A 72 -15.85 5.22 28.68
C LEU A 72 -15.24 4.83 30.03
N ARG A 73 -13.91 4.68 30.09
CA ARG A 73 -13.18 4.38 31.33
C ARG A 73 -13.18 5.57 32.29
N GLU A 74 -12.96 6.78 31.79
CA GLU A 74 -12.99 8.02 32.59
C GLU A 74 -14.37 8.30 33.19
N ARG A 75 -15.44 7.91 32.50
CA ARG A 75 -16.82 8.03 32.98
C ARG A 75 -17.28 6.90 33.90
N GLY A 76 -16.40 5.95 34.25
CA GLY A 76 -16.71 4.86 35.17
C GLY A 76 -17.76 3.87 34.63
N VAL A 77 -17.89 3.77 33.30
CA VAL A 77 -18.86 2.87 32.67
C VAL A 77 -18.44 1.41 32.89
N SER A 78 -19.38 0.57 33.30
CA SER A 78 -19.16 -0.88 33.48
C SER A 78 -18.56 -1.51 32.21
N SER A 79 -17.57 -2.39 32.37
CA SER A 79 -16.80 -2.96 31.25
C SER A 79 -17.69 -3.66 30.23
N SER A 80 -18.79 -4.27 30.66
CA SER A 80 -19.79 -4.90 29.80
C SER A 80 -20.46 -3.91 28.84
N ILE A 81 -20.80 -2.71 29.32
CA ILE A 81 -21.40 -1.65 28.49
C ILE A 81 -20.33 -1.04 27.58
N ALA A 82 -19.10 -0.88 28.07
CA ALA A 82 -18.01 -0.34 27.27
C ALA A 82 -17.68 -1.24 26.06
N VAL A 83 -17.73 -2.57 26.22
CA VAL A 83 -17.56 -3.54 25.13
C VAL A 83 -18.71 -3.47 24.13
N LEU A 84 -19.96 -3.34 24.59
CA LEU A 84 -21.13 -3.19 23.71
C LEU A 84 -21.05 -1.91 22.87
N VAL A 85 -20.69 -0.78 23.50
CA VAL A 85 -20.51 0.50 22.81
C VAL A 85 -19.36 0.42 21.82
N ARG A 86 -18.24 -0.21 22.17
CA ARG A 86 -17.12 -0.41 21.24
C ARG A 86 -17.52 -1.24 20.02
N ASN A 87 -18.26 -2.33 20.21
CA ASN A 87 -18.74 -3.17 19.11
C ASN A 87 -19.75 -2.43 18.22
N GLU A 88 -20.61 -1.61 18.82
CA GLU A 88 -21.56 -0.78 18.09
C GLU A 88 -20.86 0.30 17.27
N VAL A 89 -19.81 0.94 17.82
CA VAL A 89 -18.98 1.91 17.10
C VAL A 89 -18.25 1.25 15.94
N ILE A 90 -17.69 0.05 16.12
CA ILE A 90 -17.06 -0.71 15.02
C ILE A 90 -18.07 -1.02 13.92
N LYS A 91 -19.28 -1.49 14.28
CA LYS A 91 -20.35 -1.75 13.31
C LYS A 91 -20.80 -0.50 12.56
N ARG A 92 -20.89 0.64 13.24
CA ARG A 92 -21.26 1.93 12.62
C ARG A 92 -20.15 2.44 11.72
N ALA A 93 -18.89 2.40 12.16
CA ALA A 93 -17.75 2.81 11.37
C ALA A 93 -17.61 1.97 10.07
N ALA A 94 -17.88 0.67 10.14
CA ALA A 94 -17.92 -0.20 8.97
C ALA A 94 -19.10 0.11 8.01
N ARG A 95 -20.17 0.74 8.50
CA ARG A 95 -21.34 1.11 7.70
C ARG A 95 -21.21 2.48 7.05
N THR A 96 -20.38 3.36 7.61
CA THR A 96 -20.16 4.74 7.12
C THR A 96 -19.22 4.79 5.90
N GLU A 97 -18.54 3.70 5.53
CA GLU A 97 -17.58 3.66 4.41
C GLU A 97 -18.23 3.75 3.00
N PHE A 98 -19.56 3.86 2.91
CA PHE A 98 -20.31 4.03 1.66
C PHE A 98 -21.10 5.36 1.61
N LEU A 99 -20.43 6.50 1.81
CA LEU A 99 -20.98 7.78 1.37
C LEU A 99 -20.28 8.16 0.07
N LEU A 100 -20.99 7.92 -1.04
CA LEU A 100 -20.62 8.40 -2.37
C LEU A 100 -20.82 9.93 -2.41
N GLU A 101 -20.08 10.60 -3.29
CA GLU A 101 -20.06 12.06 -3.47
C GLU A 101 -21.45 12.66 -3.85
N GLU A 102 -22.43 11.80 -4.17
CA GLU A 102 -23.85 12.16 -4.39
C GLU A 102 -24.64 12.49 -3.11
N ASP A 103 -24.18 12.13 -1.91
CA ASP A 103 -24.94 12.32 -0.67
C ASP A 103 -24.73 13.70 0.02
N VAL A 104 -24.09 14.65 -0.67
CA VAL A 104 -24.00 16.04 -0.20
C VAL A 104 -25.09 16.87 -0.88
N PRO A 105 -26.21 17.22 -0.18
CA PRO A 105 -27.13 18.22 -0.70
C PRO A 105 -26.42 19.57 -0.77
N VAL A 106 -26.40 20.16 -1.97
CA VAL A 106 -25.92 21.52 -2.27
C VAL A 106 -26.75 22.56 -1.52
#